data_AF-A0A527TLA8-F1
#
_entry.id   AF-A0A527TLA8-F1
#
_cell.length_a   1.000
_cell.length_b   1.000
_cell.length_c   1.000
_cell.angle_alpha   90.00
_cell.angle_beta   90.00
_cell.angle_gamma   90.00
#
_symmetry.space_group_name_H-M   'P 1'
#
loop_
_entity.id
_entity.type
_entity.pdbx_description
1 polymer ?
#
loop_
_entity_poly.entity_id
_entity_poly.type
_entity_poly.pdbx_seq_one_letter_code
_entity_poly.pdbx_strand_id
1 'polypeptide(L)' 'TAAFLASGIDPKKHIVFNQSRVIQHAELAWIFNCVARIGWMYRMTQFKDKAGKDRENASLGLLAYPSLM' A
#
# COMPACT_ATOMS: atom_id res chain seq x y z
N THR A 1 -12.10 10.59 -5.50
CA THR A 1 -13.35 10.13 -6.15
C THR A 1 -13.86 11.11 -7.19
N ALA A 2 -14.06 12.40 -6.87
CA ALA A 2 -14.60 13.38 -7.84
C ALA A 2 -13.80 13.45 -9.16
N ALA A 3 -12.47 13.47 -9.09
CA ALA A 3 -11.61 13.45 -10.27
C ALA A 3 -11.81 12.21 -11.16
N PHE A 4 -12.00 11.02 -10.56
CA PHE A 4 -12.26 9.78 -11.29
C PHE A 4 -13.62 9.81 -12.01
N LEU A 5 -14.65 10.35 -11.36
CA LEU A 5 -15.97 10.49 -11.96
C LEU A 5 -15.93 11.50 -13.12
N ALA A 6 -15.26 12.64 -12.90
CA ALA A 6 -15.08 13.67 -13.93
C ALA A 6 -14.24 13.18 -15.13
N SER A 7 -13.28 12.28 -14.90
CA SER A 7 -12.50 11.64 -15.97
C SER A 7 -13.24 10.51 -16.70
N GLY A 8 -14.52 10.28 -16.38
CA GLY A 8 -15.39 9.33 -17.10
C GLY A 8 -15.54 7.95 -16.47
N ILE A 9 -15.06 7.72 -15.24
CA ILE A 9 -15.33 6.45 -14.54
C ILE A 9 -16.80 6.44 -14.09
N ASP A 10 -17.58 5.53 -14.68
CA ASP A 10 -18.98 5.30 -14.33
C ASP A 10 -19.10 4.33 -13.14
N PRO A 11 -19.59 4.78 -11.96
CA PRO A 11 -19.69 3.94 -10.76
C PRO A 11 -20.80 2.88 -10.84
N LYS A 12 -21.69 2.94 -11.84
CA LYS A 12 -22.66 1.86 -12.11
C LYS A 12 -22.03 0.69 -12.86
N LYS A 13 -20.96 0.96 -13.61
CA LYS A 13 -20.21 -0.04 -14.39
C LYS A 13 -18.95 -0.52 -13.68
N HIS A 14 -18.40 0.29 -12.77
CA HIS A 14 -17.13 0.03 -12.11
C HIS A 14 -17.25 0.18 -10.59
N ILE A 15 -16.52 -0.65 -9.85
CA ILE A 15 -16.46 -0.58 -8.39
C ILE A 15 -15.39 0.46 -8.00
N VAL A 16 -15.84 1.66 -7.64
CA VAL A 16 -14.98 2.71 -7.09
C VAL A 16 -15.21 2.78 -5.59
N PHE A 17 -14.21 2.45 -4.80
CA PHE A 17 -14.32 2.42 -3.34
C PHE A 17 -13.08 2.99 -2.67
N ASN A 18 -13.22 3.31 -1.38
CA ASN A 18 -12.12 3.75 -0.53
C ASN A 18 -11.54 2.52 0.17
N GLN A 19 -10.24 2.26 0.00
CA GLN A 19 -9.55 1.11 0.59
C GLN A 19 -9.80 0.96 2.10
N SER A 20 -9.79 2.07 2.85
CA SER A 20 -10.01 2.04 4.32
C SER A 20 -11.41 1.60 4.75
N ARG A 21 -12.38 1.57 3.82
CA ARG A 21 -13.74 1.09 4.08
C ARG A 21 -13.88 -0.42 3.91
N VAL A 22 -12.83 -1.12 3.49
CA VAL A 22 -12.81 -2.57 3.27
C VAL A 22 -11.72 -3.17 4.17
N ILE A 23 -12.14 -3.66 5.34
CA ILE A 23 -11.22 -4.11 6.41
C ILE A 23 -10.32 -5.28 5.96
N GLN A 24 -10.81 -6.07 5.01
CA GLN A 24 -10.14 -7.26 4.47
C GLN A 24 -8.76 -6.94 3.88
N HIS A 25 -8.52 -5.70 3.39
CA HIS A 25 -7.19 -5.30 2.94
C HIS A 25 -6.16 -5.35 4.07
N ALA A 26 -6.52 -4.84 5.26
CA ALA A 26 -5.63 -4.84 6.41
C ALA A 26 -5.43 -6.25 6.97
N GLU A 27 -6.51 -7.04 7.03
CA GLU A 27 -6.48 -8.44 7.50
C GLU A 27 -5.56 -9.29 6.62
N LEU A 28 -5.71 -9.20 5.29
CA LEU A 28 -4.89 -9.97 4.37
C LEU A 28 -3.43 -9.50 4.37
N ALA A 29 -3.20 -8.19 4.43
CA ALA A 29 -1.84 -7.65 4.53
C ALA A 29 -1.11 -8.14 5.79
N TRP A 30 -1.82 -8.31 6.90
CA TRP A 30 -1.25 -8.89 8.11
C TRP A 30 -0.80 -10.35 7.90
N ILE A 31 -1.64 -11.17 7.25
CA ILE A 31 -1.28 -12.55 6.91
C ILE A 31 -0.06 -12.57 5.98
N PHE A 32 0.00 -11.70 4.99
CA PHE A 32 1.14 -11.62 4.07
C PHE A 32 2.41 -11.13 4.74
N ASN A 33 2.34 -10.25 5.73
CA ASN A 33 3.50 -9.86 6.54
C ASN A 33 4.13 -11.06 7.27
N CYS A 34 3.35 -12.08 7.63
CA CYS A 34 3.88 -13.31 8.24
C CYS A 34 4.62 -14.22 7.25
N VAL A 35 4.44 -14.02 5.94
CA VAL A 35 5.10 -14.80 4.87
C VAL A 35 6.28 -14.01 4.26
N ALA A 36 6.12 -12.70 4.15
CA ALA A 36 7.11 -11.82 3.55
C ALA A 36 8.37 -11.68 4.42
N ARG A 37 9.55 -11.83 3.81
CA ARG A 37 10.81 -11.67 4.53
C ARG A 37 11.18 -10.19 4.64
N ILE A 38 11.58 -9.76 5.83
CA ILE A 38 12.07 -8.39 6.09
C ILE A 38 13.17 -7.96 5.10
N GLY A 39 14.09 -8.87 4.78
CA GLY A 39 15.17 -8.59 3.82
C GLY A 39 14.68 -8.30 2.39
N TRP A 40 13.48 -8.75 2.00
CA TRP A 40 12.88 -8.42 0.70
C TRP A 40 12.44 -6.94 0.69
N MET A 41 11.80 -6.50 1.76
CA MET A 41 11.32 -5.12 1.91
C MET A 41 12.47 -4.11 1.89
N TYR A 42 13.55 -4.37 2.62
CA TYR A 42 14.75 -3.52 2.60
C TYR A 42 15.46 -3.45 1.25
N ARG A 43 15.27 -4.43 0.36
CA ARG A 43 15.88 -4.43 -0.97
C ARG A 43 15.11 -3.60 -1.98
N MET A 44 13.84 -3.29 -1.73
CA MET A 44 13.02 -2.51 -2.65
C MET A 44 13.62 -1.11 -2.87
N THR A 45 13.81 -0.74 -4.14
CA THR A 45 14.30 0.59 -4.52
C THR A 45 13.41 1.68 -3.97
N GLN A 46 12.08 1.49 -4.05
CA GLN A 46 11.11 2.44 -3.53
C GLN A 46 11.25 2.72 -2.04
N PHE A 47 11.60 1.71 -1.23
CA PHE A 47 11.88 1.94 0.19
C PHE A 47 13.17 2.75 0.35
N LYS A 48 14.24 2.39 -0.36
CA LYS A 48 15.53 3.10 -0.29
C LYS A 48 15.42 4.56 -0.72
N ASP A 49 14.68 4.82 -1.79
CA ASP A 49 14.52 6.15 -2.37
C ASP A 49 13.65 7.04 -1.48
N LYS A 50 12.57 6.49 -0.91
CA LYS A 50 11.64 7.23 -0.05
C LYS A 50 12.13 7.40 1.40
N ALA A 51 12.82 6.40 1.95
CA ALA A 51 13.44 6.49 3.28
C ALA A 51 14.72 7.34 3.25
N GLY A 52 15.39 7.43 2.10
CA GLY A 52 16.58 8.24 1.92
C GLY A 52 17.76 7.78 2.79
N LYS A 53 18.55 8.75 3.25
CA LYS A 53 19.74 8.51 4.08
C LYS A 53 19.38 8.12 5.52
N ASP A 54 18.23 8.56 6.01
CA ASP A 54 17.79 8.35 7.39
C ASP A 54 16.69 7.30 7.46
N ARG A 55 17.12 6.04 7.37
CA ARG A 55 16.21 4.89 7.32
C ARG A 55 15.55 4.60 8.66
N GLU A 56 16.13 5.05 9.77
CA GLU A 56 15.58 4.87 11.12
C GLU A 56 14.35 5.75 11.32
N ASN A 57 14.31 6.94 10.70
CA ASN A 57 13.15 7.82 10.72
C ASN A 57 12.02 7.43 9.76
N ALA A 58 12.21 6.38 8.95
CA ALA A 58 11.16 5.88 8.06
C ALA A 58 10.08 5.14 8.86
N SER A 59 8.82 5.37 8.51
CA SER A 59 7.72 4.66 9.16
C SER A 59 7.72 3.17 8.77
N LEU A 60 7.26 2.31 9.69
CA LEU A 60 7.06 0.89 9.40
C LEU A 60 6.08 0.68 8.22
N GLY A 61 5.08 1.55 8.08
CA GLY A 61 4.16 1.54 6.94
C GLY A 61 4.89 1.74 5.61
N LEU A 62 5.90 2.61 5.55
CA LEU A 62 6.70 2.81 4.32
C LEU A 62 7.53 1.57 3.96
N LEU A 63 7.96 0.78 4.94
CA LEU A 63 8.66 -0.47 4.71
C LEU A 63 7.69 -1.60 4.31
N ALA A 64 6.53 -1.68 4.96
CA ALA A 64 5.59 -2.81 4.87
C ALA A 64 4.49 -2.63 3.82
N TYR A 65 4.28 -1.43 3.25
CA TYR A 65 3.24 -1.21 2.24
C TYR A 65 3.29 -2.18 1.03
N PRO A 66 4.45 -2.72 0.59
CA PRO A 66 4.45 -3.68 -0.50
C PRO A 66 3.71 -4.99 -0.18
N SER A 67 3.54 -5.34 1.09
CA SER A 67 2.69 -6.47 1.51
C SER A 67 1.19 -6.18 1.45
N LEU A 68 0.80 -4.89 1.45
CA LEU A 68 -0.59 -4.43 1.37
C LEU A 68 -1.04 -4.18 -0.08
N MET A 69 -0.07 -4.01 -1.00
CA MET A 69 -0.27 -3.68 -2.41
C MET A 69 -0.59 -4.94 -3.23
#